data_AF-A0A2X1BS86-F1
#
_entry.id   AF-A0A2X1BS86-F1
#
_cell.length_a   1.000
_cell.length_b   1.000
_cell.length_c   1.000
_cell.angle_alpha   90.00
_cell.angle_beta   90.00
_cell.angle_gamma   90.00
#
_symmetry.space_group_name_H-M   'P 1'
#
loop_
_entity.id
_entity.type
_entity.pdbx_description
1 polymer ?
#
loop_
_entity_poly.entity_id
_entity_poly.type
_entity_poly.pdbx_seq_one_letter_code
_entity_poly.pdbx_strand_id
1 'polypeptide(L)'
;MPNKLRETRNFYATKVDYTENSKRNSELGLKGELLVIKHLQNVLGYDTIHTSLIEGDGAGYDIEATKEDGTSIFIEVKTTKGDINTPFMITANELAFSSVYASNYELYRVYEYDHEFNSGKFFRIKGDLGASLNLKPTVYSAKL
;
A
#
# COMPACT_ATOMS: atom_id res chain seq x y z
N MET A 1 19.60 -24.01 36.33
CA MET A 1 18.41 -23.75 35.50
C MET A 1 18.30 -22.24 35.29
N PRO A 2 18.52 -21.68 34.09
CA PRO A 2 18.38 -20.24 33.92
C PRO A 2 16.90 -19.85 33.73
N ASN A 3 16.55 -18.78 34.43
CA ASN A 3 15.24 -18.18 34.59
C ASN A 3 14.79 -17.52 33.27
N LYS A 4 13.64 -17.94 32.72
CA LYS A 4 13.09 -17.38 31.49
C LYS A 4 12.33 -16.10 31.86
N LEU A 5 12.99 -14.95 31.73
CA LEU A 5 12.38 -13.63 31.91
C LEU A 5 11.14 -13.53 31.02
N ARG A 6 9.96 -13.40 31.65
CA ARG A 6 8.72 -13.11 30.94
C ARG A 6 8.78 -11.65 30.50
N GLU A 7 8.95 -11.40 29.20
CA GLU A 7 8.76 -10.07 28.64
C GLU A 7 7.32 -9.62 28.88
N THR A 8 7.14 -8.70 29.81
CA THR A 8 5.88 -8.00 30.04
C THR A 8 5.63 -7.06 28.87
N ARG A 9 4.75 -7.47 27.94
CA ARG A 9 4.23 -6.57 26.91
C ARG A 9 3.39 -5.49 27.60
N ASN A 10 3.87 -4.26 27.62
CA ASN A 10 3.10 -3.12 28.06
C ASN A 10 2.05 -2.78 26.99
N PHE A 11 0.78 -2.97 27.34
CA PHE A 11 -0.35 -2.65 26.48
C PHE A 11 -0.69 -1.15 26.60
N TYR A 12 -0.06 -0.31 25.80
CA TYR A 12 -0.46 1.09 25.67
C TYR A 12 -1.65 1.17 24.69
N ALA A 13 -2.79 1.65 25.17
CA ALA A 13 -3.94 1.93 24.33
C ALA A 13 -3.70 3.23 23.55
N THR A 14 -3.19 3.13 22.32
CA THR A 14 -3.17 4.27 21.40
C THR A 14 -4.56 4.38 20.77
N LYS A 15 -5.36 5.35 21.24
CA LYS A 15 -6.65 5.69 20.63
C LYS A 15 -6.38 6.42 19.31
N VAL A 16 -6.18 5.67 18.23
CA VAL A 16 -6.16 6.22 16.87
C VAL A 16 -7.63 6.34 16.44
N ASP A 17 -8.12 7.56 16.25
CA ASP A 17 -9.47 7.80 15.71
C ASP A 17 -9.48 7.41 14.22
N TYR A 18 -9.83 6.15 13.93
CA TYR A 18 -9.81 5.56 12.59
C TYR A 18 -10.85 6.16 11.63
N THR A 19 -11.93 6.77 12.12
CA THR A 19 -13.12 7.10 11.31
C THR A 19 -12.99 8.38 10.48
N GLU A 20 -12.51 9.49 11.05
CA GLU A 20 -12.22 10.72 10.29
C GLU A 20 -10.92 10.61 9.50
N ASN A 21 -9.92 9.92 10.06
CA ASN A 21 -8.69 9.60 9.34
C ASN A 21 -8.96 8.69 8.14
N SER A 22 -9.88 7.73 8.21
CA SER A 22 -10.23 6.86 7.08
C SER A 22 -10.75 7.67 5.87
N LYS A 23 -11.64 8.65 6.07
CA LYS A 23 -12.18 9.47 4.96
C LYS A 23 -11.17 10.45 4.35
N ARG A 24 -10.32 11.08 5.17
CA ARG A 24 -9.24 11.95 4.64
C ARG A 24 -8.12 11.14 4.01
N ASN A 25 -7.83 9.96 4.56
CA ASN A 25 -6.87 9.03 3.98
C ASN A 25 -7.40 8.40 2.68
N SER A 26 -8.72 8.24 2.52
CA SER A 26 -9.29 7.76 1.26
C SER A 26 -9.18 8.79 0.13
N GLU A 27 -9.36 10.09 0.39
CA GLU A 27 -9.17 11.11 -0.64
C GLU A 27 -7.69 11.24 -1.06
N LEU A 28 -6.78 11.25 -0.08
CA LEU A 28 -5.33 11.27 -0.36
C LEU A 28 -4.87 10.00 -1.08
N GLY A 29 -5.38 8.84 -0.68
CA GLY A 29 -5.14 7.55 -1.34
C GLY A 29 -5.54 7.61 -2.81
N LEU A 30 -6.80 7.95 -3.07
CA LEU A 30 -7.34 8.06 -4.42
C LEU A 30 -6.54 9.03 -5.31
N LYS A 31 -6.15 10.19 -4.76
CA LYS A 31 -5.30 11.15 -5.49
C LYS A 31 -3.93 10.58 -5.83
N GLY A 32 -3.35 9.81 -4.92
CA GLY A 32 -2.12 9.06 -5.17
C GLY A 32 -2.28 8.01 -6.26
N GLU A 33 -3.35 7.20 -6.21
CA GLU A 33 -3.67 6.19 -7.23
C GLU A 33 -3.80 6.83 -8.61
N LEU A 34 -4.56 7.92 -8.73
CA LEU A 34 -4.70 8.68 -9.98
C LEU A 34 -3.37 9.25 -10.48
N LEU A 35 -2.51 9.71 -9.56
CA LEU A 35 -1.18 10.21 -9.92
C LEU A 35 -0.27 9.09 -10.46
N VAL A 36 -0.34 7.90 -9.86
CA VAL A 36 0.37 6.70 -10.35
C VAL A 36 -0.17 6.28 -11.72
N ILE A 37 -1.50 6.20 -11.90
CA ILE A 37 -2.12 5.89 -13.20
C ILE A 37 -1.63 6.84 -14.29
N LYS A 38 -1.66 8.15 -14.02
CA LYS A 38 -1.19 9.17 -14.97
C LYS A 38 0.27 8.97 -15.34
N HIS A 39 1.11 8.60 -14.37
CA HIS A 39 2.52 8.27 -14.60
C HIS A 39 2.67 7.01 -15.47
N LEU A 40 1.95 5.93 -15.15
CA LEU A 40 1.99 4.68 -15.91
C LEU A 40 1.56 4.89 -17.37
N GLN A 41 0.46 5.60 -17.60
CA GLN A 41 -0.07 5.85 -18.95
C GLN A 41 0.80 6.83 -19.75
N ASN A 42 1.11 8.00 -19.19
CA ASN A 42 1.72 9.08 -19.96
C ASN A 42 3.25 8.99 -20.05
N VAL A 43 3.90 8.36 -19.07
CA VAL A 43 5.37 8.28 -19.02
C VAL A 43 5.86 6.89 -19.42
N LEU A 44 5.15 5.83 -19.00
CA LEU A 44 5.56 4.46 -19.33
C LEU A 44 4.79 3.85 -20.50
N GLY A 45 3.70 4.46 -20.95
CA GLY A 45 2.89 3.93 -22.05
C GLY A 45 2.08 2.68 -21.71
N TYR A 46 1.79 2.44 -20.42
CA TYR A 46 1.07 1.24 -19.99
C TYR A 46 -0.45 1.49 -20.02
N ASP A 47 -1.19 0.47 -20.43
CA ASP A 47 -2.64 0.43 -20.22
C ASP A 47 -2.91 0.12 -18.75
N THR A 48 -3.96 0.70 -18.16
CA THR A 48 -4.24 0.55 -16.73
C THR A 48 -5.71 0.35 -16.43
N ILE A 49 -6.02 -0.49 -15.45
CA ILE A 49 -7.35 -0.67 -14.86
C ILE A 49 -7.28 -0.26 -13.40
N HIS A 50 -8.20 0.61 -12.98
CA HIS A 50 -8.31 1.05 -11.59
C HIS A 50 -9.15 0.06 -10.78
N THR A 51 -8.51 -1.03 -10.34
CA THR A 51 -9.16 -2.20 -9.74
C THR A 51 -9.86 -1.87 -8.42
N SER A 52 -9.29 -1.01 -7.57
CA SER A 52 -9.91 -0.63 -6.29
C SER A 52 -11.31 -0.01 -6.46
N LEU A 53 -11.59 0.65 -7.59
CA LEU A 53 -12.91 1.21 -7.91
C LEU A 53 -13.91 0.18 -8.44
N ILE A 54 -13.45 -0.95 -8.95
CA ILE A 54 -14.27 -1.96 -9.63
C ILE A 54 -14.59 -3.13 -8.68
N GLU A 55 -13.56 -3.64 -8.00
CA GLU A 55 -13.65 -4.85 -7.17
C GLU A 55 -13.60 -4.53 -5.66
N GLY A 56 -13.26 -3.30 -5.29
CA GLY A 56 -13.02 -2.88 -3.91
C GLY A 56 -11.72 -3.46 -3.33
N ASP A 57 -11.55 -3.36 -2.01
CA ASP A 57 -10.34 -3.77 -1.28
C ASP A 57 -10.04 -5.30 -1.32
N GLY A 58 -10.90 -6.08 -1.98
CA GLY A 58 -10.83 -7.55 -2.04
C GLY A 58 -9.76 -8.09 -3.01
N ALA A 59 -9.32 -7.30 -4.00
CA ALA A 59 -8.38 -7.75 -5.02
C ALA A 59 -6.95 -7.92 -4.51
N GLY A 60 -6.55 -7.15 -3.49
CA GLY A 60 -5.19 -7.18 -2.92
C GLY A 60 -4.18 -6.25 -3.63
N TYR A 61 -4.68 -5.38 -4.51
CA TYR A 61 -3.94 -4.31 -5.20
C TYR A 61 -4.93 -3.22 -5.69
N ASP A 62 -4.42 -2.03 -5.97
CA ASP A 62 -5.23 -0.88 -6.42
C ASP A 62 -5.36 -0.77 -7.94
N ILE A 63 -4.27 -1.06 -8.66
CA ILE A 63 -4.15 -0.83 -10.10
C ILE A 63 -3.57 -2.09 -10.77
N GLU A 64 -4.24 -2.58 -11.81
CA GLU A 64 -3.61 -3.46 -12.79
C GLU A 64 -3.04 -2.62 -13.93
N ALA A 65 -1.82 -2.87 -14.35
CA ALA A 65 -1.24 -2.23 -15.52
C ALA A 65 -0.64 -3.26 -16.48
N THR A 66 -0.83 -3.05 -17.78
CA THR A 66 -0.33 -3.92 -18.83
C THR A 66 0.77 -3.19 -19.59
N LYS A 67 1.96 -3.80 -19.62
CA LYS A 67 3.10 -3.29 -20.40
C LYS A 67 2.88 -3.50 -21.89
N GLU A 68 3.68 -2.82 -22.71
CA GLU A 68 3.67 -2.98 -24.18
C GLU A 68 3.91 -4.43 -24.62
N ASP A 69 4.66 -5.22 -23.84
CA ASP A 69 4.91 -6.65 -24.12
C ASP A 69 3.76 -7.59 -23.70
N GLY A 70 2.66 -7.03 -23.18
CA GLY A 70 1.50 -7.77 -22.69
C GLY A 70 1.61 -8.27 -21.25
N THR A 71 2.71 -7.99 -20.54
CA THR A 71 2.87 -8.39 -19.14
C THR A 71 1.99 -7.55 -18.22
N SER A 72 1.06 -8.17 -17.49
CA SER A 72 0.34 -7.53 -16.39
C SER A 72 1.22 -7.36 -15.15
N ILE A 73 1.13 -6.19 -14.52
CA ILE A 73 1.67 -5.89 -13.19
C ILE A 73 0.54 -5.43 -12.28
N PHE A 74 0.61 -5.84 -11.02
CA PHE A 74 -0.37 -5.53 -9.97
C PHE A 74 0.26 -4.53 -9.00
N ILE A 75 -0.39 -3.40 -8.81
CA ILE A 75 0.20 -2.25 -8.13
C ILE A 75 -0.64 -1.87 -6.91
N GLU A 76 0.02 -1.83 -5.76
CA GLU A 76 -0.50 -1.26 -4.52
C GLU A 76 0.06 0.15 -4.30
N VAL A 77 -0.79 1.12 -3.98
CA VAL A 77 -0.39 2.53 -3.85
C VAL A 77 -0.52 3.00 -2.40
N LYS A 78 0.57 3.51 -1.84
CA LYS A 78 0.57 4.09 -0.48
C LYS A 78 1.03 5.53 -0.53
N THR A 79 0.13 6.45 -0.16
CA THR A 79 0.37 7.90 -0.29
C THR A 79 0.57 8.58 1.05
N THR A 80 1.50 9.53 1.11
CA THR A 80 1.73 10.42 2.27
C THR A 80 2.11 11.83 1.83
N LYS A 81 1.78 12.82 2.67
CA LYS A 81 2.34 14.19 2.55
C LYS A 81 3.73 14.32 3.18
N GLY A 82 4.09 13.38 4.05
CA GLY A 82 5.41 13.33 4.70
C GLY A 82 6.48 12.72 3.80
N ASP A 83 7.64 12.45 4.38
CA ASP A 83 8.75 11.81 3.65
C ASP A 83 8.48 10.33 3.35
N ILE A 84 9.41 9.72 2.60
CA ILE A 84 9.37 8.32 2.18
C ILE A 84 9.24 7.32 3.34
N ASN A 85 9.82 7.63 4.51
CA ASN A 85 9.87 6.75 5.70
C ASN A 85 8.62 6.87 6.57
N THR A 86 7.68 7.77 6.24
CA THR A 86 6.42 7.88 6.98
C THR A 86 5.74 6.49 7.04
N PRO A 87 5.36 5.97 8.21
CA PRO A 87 4.70 4.67 8.30
C PRO A 87 3.39 4.62 7.49
N PHE A 88 3.04 3.43 7.01
CA PHE A 88 1.79 3.17 6.31
C PHE A 88 1.26 1.79 6.69
N MET A 89 -0.04 1.59 6.45
CA MET A 89 -0.72 0.33 6.74
C MET A 89 -0.69 -0.56 5.50
N ILE A 90 -0.55 -1.87 5.72
CA ILE A 90 -0.68 -2.91 4.70
C ILE A 90 -1.66 -3.95 5.23
N THR A 91 -2.58 -4.39 4.40
CA THR A 91 -3.55 -5.42 4.78
C THR A 91 -2.97 -6.82 4.66
N ALA A 92 -3.58 -7.79 5.35
CA ALA A 92 -3.20 -9.20 5.21
C ALA A 92 -3.42 -9.71 3.79
N ASN A 93 -4.43 -9.17 3.08
CA ASN A 93 -4.74 -9.55 1.70
C ASN A 93 -3.65 -9.06 0.74
N GLU A 94 -3.23 -7.79 0.85
CA GLU A 94 -2.12 -7.22 0.08
C GLU A 94 -0.82 -8.03 0.26
N LEU A 95 -0.47 -8.38 1.51
CA LEU A 95 0.71 -9.20 1.78
C LEU A 95 0.62 -10.58 1.10
N ALA A 96 -0.51 -11.27 1.28
CA ALA A 96 -0.73 -12.58 0.69
C ALA A 96 -0.67 -12.53 -0.84
N PHE A 97 -1.34 -11.57 -1.46
CA PHE A 97 -1.34 -11.39 -2.91
C PHE A 97 0.07 -11.08 -3.42
N SER A 98 0.81 -10.17 -2.77
CA SER A 98 2.18 -9.83 -3.16
C SER A 98 3.13 -11.03 -3.13
N SER A 99 2.93 -11.96 -2.20
CA SER A 99 3.73 -13.17 -2.09
C SER A 99 3.41 -14.16 -3.22
N VAL A 100 2.13 -14.33 -3.56
CA VAL A 100 1.69 -15.23 -4.65
C VAL A 100 2.11 -14.70 -6.02
N TYR A 101 2.00 -13.39 -6.26
CA TYR A 101 2.27 -12.75 -7.55
C TYR A 101 3.58 -11.95 -7.55
N ALA A 102 4.57 -12.38 -6.77
CA ALA A 102 5.81 -11.63 -6.52
C ALA A 102 6.59 -11.20 -7.79
N SER A 103 6.48 -11.92 -8.90
CA SER A 103 7.15 -11.51 -10.15
C SER A 103 6.53 -10.25 -10.77
N ASN A 104 5.25 -10.01 -10.50
CA ASN A 104 4.42 -9.01 -11.16
C ASN A 104 3.82 -7.98 -10.18
N TYR A 105 4.10 -8.11 -8.88
CA TYR A 105 3.58 -7.20 -7.88
C TYR A 105 4.54 -6.03 -7.60
N GLU A 106 4.02 -4.81 -7.52
CA GLU A 106 4.80 -3.62 -7.15
C GLU A 106 4.05 -2.77 -6.12
N LEU A 107 4.73 -2.29 -5.09
CA LEU A 107 4.23 -1.21 -4.24
C LEU A 107 4.78 0.12 -4.72
N TYR A 108 3.88 1.06 -5.00
CA TYR A 108 4.18 2.44 -5.32
C TYR A 108 3.99 3.32 -4.09
N ARG A 109 5.11 3.83 -3.57
CA ARG A 109 5.13 4.80 -2.49
C ARG A 109 5.09 6.20 -3.08
N VAL A 110 3.97 6.91 -2.88
CA VAL A 110 3.85 8.34 -3.20
C VAL A 110 4.14 9.14 -1.94
N TYR A 111 5.20 9.94 -1.93
CA TYR A 111 5.62 10.70 -0.76
C TYR A 111 5.91 12.15 -1.14
N GLU A 112 5.99 13.01 -0.11
CA GLU A 112 6.00 14.47 -0.27
C GLU A 112 4.85 14.95 -1.17
N TYR A 113 3.66 14.35 -0.99
CA TYR A 113 2.51 14.69 -1.83
C TYR A 113 2.03 16.13 -1.57
N ASP A 114 2.03 16.92 -2.64
CA ASP A 114 1.57 18.29 -2.68
C ASP A 114 0.15 18.36 -3.26
N HIS A 115 -0.79 18.83 -2.44
CA HIS A 115 -2.20 18.97 -2.83
C HIS A 115 -2.47 20.11 -3.81
N GLU A 116 -1.71 21.20 -3.74
CA GLU A 116 -1.92 22.38 -4.59
C GLU A 116 -1.54 22.05 -6.03
N PHE A 117 -0.42 21.35 -6.21
CA PHE A 117 0.09 20.98 -7.53
C PHE A 117 -0.32 19.58 -7.99
N ASN A 118 -1.04 18.82 -7.15
CA ASN A 118 -1.36 17.41 -7.38
C ASN A 118 -0.12 16.61 -7.85
N SER A 119 0.94 16.67 -7.06
CA SER A 119 2.25 16.12 -7.41
C SER A 119 2.89 15.42 -6.21
N GLY A 120 3.87 14.56 -6.46
CA GLY A 120 4.58 13.83 -5.43
C GLY A 120 5.76 13.06 -6.01
N LYS A 121 6.62 12.56 -5.14
CA LYS A 121 7.74 11.70 -5.52
C LYS A 121 7.32 10.24 -5.47
N PHE A 122 7.92 9.42 -6.33
CA PHE A 122 7.67 7.98 -6.39
C PHE A 122 8.86 7.17 -5.93
N PHE A 123 8.59 6.11 -5.17
CA PHE A 123 9.52 5.01 -4.93
C PHE A 123 8.78 3.68 -5.15
N ARG A 124 9.48 2.66 -5.67
CA ARG A 124 8.87 1.38 -6.01
C ARG A 124 9.58 0.25 -5.28
N ILE A 125 8.78 -0.68 -4.75
CA ILE A 125 9.25 -1.96 -4.21
C ILE A 125 8.63 -3.05 -5.07
N LYS A 126 9.43 -4.02 -5.51
CA LYS A 126 8.95 -5.12 -6.35
C LYS A 126 8.89 -6.42 -5.56
N GLY A 127 7.83 -7.17 -5.80
CA GLY A 127 7.61 -8.52 -5.31
C GLY A 127 7.07 -8.63 -3.90
N ASP A 128 7.49 -9.68 -3.19
CA ASP A 128 6.95 -10.07 -1.90
C ASP A 128 7.20 -8.97 -0.85
N LEU A 129 6.12 -8.29 -0.44
CA LEU A 129 6.20 -7.21 0.54
C LEU A 129 6.55 -7.72 1.93
N GLY A 130 6.20 -8.96 2.27
CA GLY A 130 6.56 -9.60 3.54
C GLY A 130 8.07 -9.83 3.66
N ALA A 131 8.74 -10.11 2.55
CA ALA A 131 10.20 -10.21 2.49
C ALA A 131 10.89 -8.84 2.42
N SER A 132 10.20 -7.83 1.86
CA SER A 132 10.81 -6.53 1.53
C SER A 132 10.65 -5.46 2.61
N LEU A 133 9.69 -5.61 3.53
CA LEU A 133 9.31 -4.57 4.51
C LEU A 133 9.51 -5.03 5.96
N ASN A 134 9.75 -4.06 6.83
CA ASN A 134 9.76 -4.28 8.28
C ASN A 134 8.34 -4.19 8.86
N LEU A 135 7.64 -5.31 8.88
CA LEU A 135 6.24 -5.39 9.29
C LEU A 135 6.07 -5.44 10.80
N LYS A 136 5.11 -4.66 11.32
CA LYS A 136 4.65 -4.74 12.71
C LYS A 136 3.18 -5.13 12.74
N PRO A 137 2.78 -6.17 13.47
CA PRO A 137 1.37 -6.50 13.62
C PRO A 137 0.60 -5.36 14.30
N THR A 138 -0.56 -5.02 13.76
CA THR A 138 -1.38 -3.88 14.24
C THR A 138 -2.81 -4.31 14.54
N VAL A 139 -3.52 -4.88 13.57
CA VAL A 139 -4.94 -5.25 13.69
C VAL A 139 -5.16 -6.67 13.16
N TYR A 140 -5.97 -7.45 13.88
CA TYR A 140 -6.42 -8.77 13.47
C TYR A 140 -7.95 -8.77 13.36
N SER A 141 -8.49 -9.43 12.35
CA SER A 141 -9.92 -9.73 12.23
C SER A 141 -10.19 -11.18 12.60
N ALA A 142 -11.33 -11.46 13.23
CA ALA A 142 -11.70 -12.80 13.68
C ALA A 142 -13.18 -13.10 13.37
N LYS A 143 -13.46 -14.36 13.04
CA LYS A 143 -14.82 -14.92 12.90
C LYS A 143 -14.87 -16.31 13.56
N LEU A 144 -16.06 -16.71 14.00
CA LEU A 144 -16.32 -18.01 14.64
C LEU A 144 -16.55 -19.10 13.60
#